data_AF-A0A0P9FG26-F1
#
_entry.id   AF-A0A0P9FG26-F1
#
_cell.length_a   1.000
_cell.length_b   1.000
_cell.length_c   1.000
_cell.angle_alpha   90.00
_cell.angle_beta   90.00
_cell.angle_gamma   90.00
#
_symmetry.space_group_name_H-M   'P 1'
#
loop_
_entity.id
_entity.type
_entity.pdbx_description
1 polymer ?
#
loop_
_entity_poly.entity_id
_entity_poly.type
_entity_poly.pdbx_seq_one_letter_code
_entity_poly.pdbx_strand_id
1 'polypeptide(L)'
;MNKTFVCAAFLLAVSLSACGQPAKTPPADQGAATPAPGGGTVTVDAQAIYKQNCLSCHGANFEGGVGPNLTKVGGKYSKDQIAAIVANGRGAMPGFKGRLSDTDTGALSDWLAAKK
;
A
#
# COMPACT_ATOMS: atom_id res chain seq x y z
N MET A 1 -49.99 -32.77 -17.80
CA MET A 1 -50.02 -33.41 -16.47
C MET A 1 -49.69 -32.34 -15.43
N ASN A 2 -50.64 -31.70 -14.76
CA ASN A 2 -51.30 -32.12 -13.51
C ASN A 2 -50.36 -32.59 -12.37
N LYS A 3 -50.13 -31.73 -11.38
CA LYS A 3 -50.45 -32.02 -9.96
C LYS A 3 -50.35 -30.78 -9.06
N THR A 4 -51.50 -30.13 -8.88
CA THR A 4 -51.77 -29.17 -7.79
C THR A 4 -52.03 -29.96 -6.51
N PHE A 5 -51.36 -29.63 -5.38
CA PHE A 5 -51.68 -29.98 -3.98
C PHE A 5 -50.56 -29.41 -3.08
N VAL A 6 -50.74 -28.96 -1.83
CA VAL A 6 -51.95 -28.70 -1.01
C VAL A 6 -51.77 -27.34 -0.30
N CYS A 7 -52.88 -26.64 -0.08
CA CYS A 7 -53.03 -25.47 0.80
C CYS A 7 -52.64 -25.71 2.27
N ALA A 8 -51.91 -24.77 2.88
CA ALA A 8 -51.97 -24.54 4.33
C ALA A 8 -51.60 -23.08 4.64
N ALA A 9 -52.60 -22.20 4.72
CA ALA A 9 -52.42 -20.91 5.39
C ALA A 9 -52.46 -21.15 6.91
N PHE A 10 -51.43 -20.72 7.62
CA PHE A 10 -51.49 -20.57 9.07
C PHE A 10 -50.92 -19.20 9.47
N LEU A 11 -51.84 -18.27 9.68
CA LEU A 11 -51.57 -17.04 10.43
C LEU A 11 -51.45 -17.41 11.91
N LEU A 12 -50.33 -17.07 12.59
CA LEU A 12 -50.33 -16.15 13.75
C LEU A 12 -48.93 -15.93 14.36
N ALA A 13 -48.83 -14.86 15.15
CA ALA A 13 -47.90 -14.66 16.26
C ALA A 13 -46.39 -14.45 15.94
N VAL A 14 -46.07 -13.18 15.66
CA VAL A 14 -45.12 -12.36 16.44
C VAL A 14 -44.15 -13.12 17.36
N SER A 15 -42.86 -13.00 17.08
CA SER A 15 -41.86 -12.82 18.15
C SER A 15 -40.84 -11.74 17.75
N LEU A 16 -40.89 -10.64 18.50
CA LEU A 16 -39.95 -9.53 18.38
C LEU A 16 -38.62 -9.94 19.01
N SER A 17 -37.60 -10.21 18.18
CA SER A 17 -36.22 -10.39 18.63
C SER A 17 -35.30 -9.49 17.83
N ALA A 18 -35.07 -8.29 18.37
CA ALA A 18 -34.01 -7.42 17.92
C ALA A 18 -32.65 -7.98 18.34
N CYS A 19 -31.71 -8.05 17.39
CA CYS A 19 -30.34 -7.57 17.56
C CYS A 19 -29.66 -7.63 16.20
N GLY A 20 -29.21 -6.48 15.68
CA GLY A 20 -28.47 -6.45 14.42
C GLY A 20 -27.08 -7.06 14.60
N GLN A 21 -26.72 -8.03 13.76
CA GLN A 21 -25.33 -8.45 13.63
C GLN A 21 -24.54 -7.32 12.93
N PRO A 22 -23.47 -6.77 13.56
CA PRO A 22 -22.67 -5.75 12.93
C PRO A 22 -21.85 -6.35 11.78
N ALA A 23 -21.68 -5.55 10.71
CA ALA A 23 -20.68 -5.83 9.69
C ALA A 23 -19.29 -5.94 10.33
N LYS A 24 -18.42 -6.78 9.75
CA LYS A 24 -17.01 -6.87 10.16
C LYS A 24 -16.26 -5.58 9.80
N THR A 25 -16.31 -4.60 10.68
CA THR A 25 -15.38 -3.48 10.69
C THR A 25 -14.01 -4.01 11.16
N PRO A 26 -12.92 -3.81 10.40
CA PRO A 26 -11.57 -3.98 10.95
C PRO A 26 -11.39 -3.04 12.15
N PRO A 27 -10.61 -3.42 13.19
CA PRO A 27 -10.43 -2.55 14.35
C PRO A 27 -9.80 -1.21 13.94
N ALA A 28 -10.48 -0.11 14.28
CA ALA A 28 -9.85 1.19 14.36
C ALA A 28 -9.27 1.34 15.78
N ASP A 29 -7.96 1.16 15.91
CA ASP A 29 -7.23 1.31 17.16
C ASP A 29 -6.89 2.78 17.45
N GLN A 30 -7.92 3.60 17.68
CA GLN A 30 -7.73 4.95 18.25
C GLN A 30 -7.46 4.87 19.75
N GLY A 31 -6.29 4.31 20.10
CA GLY A 31 -5.72 4.38 21.44
C GLY A 31 -5.08 5.74 21.68
N ALA A 32 -5.81 6.66 22.31
CA ALA A 32 -5.23 7.90 22.80
C ALA A 32 -4.19 7.60 23.90
N ALA A 33 -2.91 7.86 23.62
CA ALA A 33 -1.83 7.73 24.58
C ALA A 33 -0.98 9.01 24.59
N THR A 34 -0.78 9.56 25.79
CA THR A 34 0.11 10.70 26.09
C THR A 34 1.53 10.43 25.58
N PRO A 35 2.25 11.42 25.01
CA PRO A 35 3.54 11.18 24.38
C PRO A 35 4.63 10.82 25.40
N ALA A 36 5.16 9.60 25.30
CA ALA A 36 6.46 9.25 25.85
C ALA A 36 7.54 9.40 24.75
N PRO A 37 8.72 9.97 25.04
CA PRO A 37 9.81 10.06 24.08
C PRO A 37 10.52 8.69 23.95
N GLY A 38 9.91 7.77 23.21
CA GLY A 38 10.45 6.45 22.89
C GLY A 38 10.27 6.17 21.41
N GLY A 39 11.36 5.98 20.67
CA GLY A 39 11.34 5.84 19.22
C GLY A 39 10.60 4.60 18.74
N GLY A 40 9.35 4.75 18.34
CA GLY A 40 8.67 3.77 17.49
C GLY A 40 9.29 3.79 16.10
N THR A 41 10.06 2.77 15.76
CA THR A 41 10.61 2.60 14.40
C THR A 41 9.47 2.35 13.42
N VAL A 42 9.02 3.40 12.73
CA VAL A 42 8.09 3.27 11.60
C VAL A 42 8.81 2.51 10.48
N THR A 43 8.48 1.23 10.31
CA THR A 43 9.03 0.39 9.26
C THR A 43 8.38 0.75 7.92
N VAL A 44 9.13 1.39 7.04
CA VAL A 44 8.66 1.80 5.70
C VAL A 44 8.81 0.66 4.71
N ASP A 45 7.73 0.29 4.01
CA ASP A 45 7.79 -0.69 2.91
C ASP A 45 8.23 -0.05 1.59
N ALA A 46 9.55 0.01 1.40
CA ALA A 46 10.20 0.44 0.16
C ALA A 46 9.75 -0.36 -1.08
N GLN A 47 9.36 -1.63 -0.92
CA GLN A 47 8.92 -2.48 -2.03
C GLN A 47 7.48 -2.14 -2.45
N ALA A 48 6.59 -1.81 -1.50
CA ALA A 48 5.27 -1.28 -1.81
C ALA A 48 5.35 0.07 -2.53
N ILE A 49 6.20 0.99 -2.03
CA ILE A 49 6.44 2.29 -2.67
C ILE A 49 6.91 2.09 -4.12
N TYR A 50 7.87 1.20 -4.35
CA TYR A 50 8.37 0.87 -5.69
C TYR A 50 7.26 0.32 -6.61
N LYS A 51 6.45 -0.63 -6.11
CA LYS A 51 5.33 -1.22 -6.87
C LYS A 51 4.29 -0.18 -7.29
N GLN A 52 4.00 0.79 -6.42
CA GLN A 52 3.01 1.83 -6.67
C GLN A 52 3.52 2.95 -7.60
N ASN A 53 4.80 3.33 -7.48
CA ASN A 53 5.31 4.58 -8.08
C ASN A 53 6.33 4.37 -9.22
N CYS A 54 7.01 3.23 -9.27
CA CYS A 54 8.19 3.02 -10.12
C CYS A 54 8.04 1.89 -11.13
N LEU A 55 7.30 0.83 -10.76
CA LEU A 55 7.20 -0.43 -11.50
C LEU A 55 6.72 -0.26 -12.95
N SER A 56 5.79 0.66 -13.22
CA SER A 56 5.25 0.92 -14.55
C SER A 56 6.30 1.36 -15.57
N CYS A 57 7.39 2.00 -15.11
CA CYS A 57 8.50 2.44 -15.97
C CYS A 57 9.74 1.54 -15.85
N HIS A 58 10.06 1.07 -14.64
CA HIS A 58 11.31 0.35 -14.35
C HIS A 58 11.17 -1.18 -14.27
N GLY A 59 9.96 -1.70 -14.45
CA GLY A 59 9.67 -3.14 -14.46
C GLY A 59 9.54 -3.75 -13.06
N ALA A 60 8.91 -4.92 -12.97
CA ALA A 60 8.65 -5.60 -11.70
C ALA A 60 9.92 -6.18 -11.04
N ASN A 61 10.93 -6.51 -11.86
CA ASN A 61 12.21 -7.09 -11.49
C ASN A 61 13.37 -6.08 -11.68
N PHE A 62 13.06 -4.78 -11.75
CA PHE A 62 14.03 -3.71 -12.03
C PHE A 62 14.69 -3.81 -13.42
N GLU A 63 14.12 -4.60 -14.33
CA GLU A 63 14.67 -4.91 -15.65
C GLU A 63 14.69 -3.70 -16.59
N GLY A 64 13.86 -2.68 -16.32
CA GLY A 64 13.64 -1.52 -17.16
C GLY A 64 12.38 -1.65 -18.03
N GLY A 65 12.23 -0.72 -18.96
CA GLY A 65 11.09 -0.63 -19.87
C GLY A 65 11.06 0.75 -20.50
N VAL A 66 10.12 1.59 -20.06
CA VAL A 66 10.13 3.04 -20.36
C VAL A 66 11.30 3.73 -19.64
N GLY A 67 11.59 3.31 -18.42
CA GLY A 67 12.75 3.74 -17.62
C GLY A 67 13.93 2.77 -17.74
N PRO A 68 15.16 3.22 -17.40
CA PRO A 68 16.33 2.37 -17.40
C PRO A 68 16.25 1.23 -16.38
N ASN A 69 16.99 0.16 -16.66
CA ASN A 69 17.24 -0.96 -15.74
C ASN A 69 17.87 -0.48 -14.41
N LEU A 70 17.30 -0.91 -13.28
CA LEU A 70 17.75 -0.57 -11.92
C LEU A 70 18.33 -1.77 -11.15
N THR A 71 18.48 -2.96 -11.76
CA THR A 71 19.02 -4.17 -11.09
C THR A 71 20.36 -3.96 -10.40
N LYS A 72 21.16 -3.00 -10.89
CA LYS A 72 22.50 -2.63 -10.38
C LYS A 72 22.63 -1.14 -10.05
N VAL A 73 21.52 -0.48 -9.69
CA VAL A 73 21.50 0.99 -9.48
C VAL A 73 22.41 1.44 -8.33
N GLY A 74 22.49 0.66 -7.25
CA GLY A 74 23.40 0.88 -6.12
C GLY A 74 24.88 0.59 -6.40
N GLY A 75 25.19 0.00 -7.57
CA GLY A 75 26.55 -0.06 -8.11
C GLY A 75 26.95 1.21 -8.88
N LYS A 76 26.00 2.09 -9.19
CA LYS A 76 26.19 3.32 -9.97
C LYS A 76 25.96 4.61 -9.19
N TYR A 77 25.09 4.56 -8.17
CA TYR A 77 24.67 5.71 -7.39
C TYR A 77 24.60 5.38 -5.89
N SER A 78 24.98 6.33 -5.04
CA SER A 78 24.74 6.26 -3.60
C SER A 78 23.25 6.44 -3.27
N LYS A 79 22.86 6.11 -2.04
CA LYS A 79 21.52 6.42 -1.48
C LYS A 79 21.11 7.87 -1.75
N ASP A 80 21.96 8.82 -1.41
CA ASP A 80 21.63 10.25 -1.52
C ASP A 80 21.49 10.71 -2.97
N GLN A 81 22.29 10.14 -3.88
CA GLN A 81 22.16 10.37 -5.32
C GLN A 81 20.85 9.78 -5.86
N ILE A 82 20.45 8.58 -5.41
CA ILE A 82 19.16 7.98 -5.76
C ILE A 82 18.01 8.84 -5.21
N ALA A 83 18.09 9.29 -3.95
CA ALA A 83 17.09 10.16 -3.34
C ALA A 83 16.94 11.49 -4.09
N ALA A 84 18.06 12.10 -4.50
CA ALA A 84 18.04 13.32 -5.32
C ALA A 84 17.43 13.08 -6.71
N ILE A 85 17.67 11.93 -7.35
CA ILE A 85 17.05 11.57 -8.62
C ILE A 85 15.54 11.30 -8.46
N VAL A 86 15.12 10.61 -7.40
CA VAL A 86 13.70 10.35 -7.12
C VAL A 86 12.95 11.66 -6.81
N ALA A 87 13.52 12.52 -5.96
CA ALA A 87 12.89 13.78 -5.58
C ALA A 87 12.74 14.74 -6.77
N ASN A 88 13.81 14.95 -7.55
CA ASN A 88 13.84 15.97 -8.60
C ASN A 88 13.44 15.44 -10.00
N GLY A 89 13.44 14.13 -10.20
CA GLY A 89 13.28 13.50 -11.51
C GLY A 89 14.58 13.55 -12.33
N ARG A 90 14.56 12.93 -13.53
CA ARG A 90 15.68 13.00 -14.49
C ARG A 90 15.23 12.64 -15.90
N GLY A 91 15.39 13.57 -16.84
CA GLY A 91 14.94 13.39 -18.22
C GLY A 91 13.42 13.19 -18.26
N ALA A 92 12.97 12.05 -18.81
CA ALA A 92 11.55 11.69 -18.83
C ALA A 92 11.01 11.15 -17.49
N MET A 93 11.86 10.84 -16.51
CA MET A 93 11.41 10.43 -15.17
C MET A 93 10.91 11.67 -14.39
N PRO A 94 9.64 11.72 -13.97
CA PRO A 94 9.11 12.85 -13.20
C PRO A 94 9.72 12.89 -11.78
N GLY A 95 9.75 14.07 -11.19
CA GLY A 95 10.09 14.24 -9.78
C GLY A 95 8.96 13.80 -8.85
N PHE A 96 9.32 13.22 -7.70
CA PHE A 96 8.40 12.74 -6.67
C PHE A 96 8.39 13.62 -5.41
N LYS A 97 9.13 14.73 -5.38
CA LYS A 97 9.06 15.72 -4.28
C LYS A 97 7.63 16.20 -4.08
N GLY A 98 7.11 16.07 -2.86
CA GLY A 98 5.71 16.38 -2.53
C GLY A 98 4.68 15.32 -2.94
N ARG A 99 5.11 14.21 -3.56
CA ARG A 99 4.29 13.01 -3.82
C ARG A 99 4.69 11.85 -2.91
N LEU A 100 5.97 11.75 -2.60
CA LEU A 100 6.54 10.90 -1.54
C LEU A 100 7.03 11.78 -0.39
N SER A 101 6.96 11.28 0.84
CA SER A 101 7.61 11.94 1.98
C SER A 101 9.14 11.78 1.90
N ASP A 102 9.87 12.59 2.68
CA ASP A 102 11.33 12.44 2.78
C ASP A 102 11.71 11.07 3.40
N THR A 103 10.89 10.57 4.33
CA THR A 103 11.01 9.25 4.95
C THR A 103 10.82 8.12 3.93
N ASP A 104 9.79 8.21 3.07
CA ASP A 104 9.52 7.23 2.01
C ASP A 104 10.61 7.27 0.94
N THR A 105 11.02 8.47 0.52
CA THR A 105 12.10 8.68 -0.45
C THR A 105 13.42 8.13 0.08
N GLY A 106 13.72 8.36 1.36
CA GLY A 106 14.90 7.84 2.03
C GLY A 106 14.93 6.32 2.10
N ALA A 107 13.82 5.68 2.49
CA ALA A 107 13.70 4.22 2.58
C ALA A 107 13.76 3.55 1.20
N LEU A 108 13.05 4.10 0.19
CA LEU A 108 13.11 3.63 -1.19
C LEU A 108 14.54 3.71 -1.74
N SER A 109 15.23 4.82 -1.48
CA SER A 109 16.59 5.05 -2.01
C SER A 109 17.64 4.17 -1.32
N ASP A 110 17.48 3.89 -0.03
CA ASP A 110 18.30 2.95 0.73
C ASP A 110 18.19 1.52 0.14
N TRP A 111 16.96 1.06 -0.06
CA TRP A 111 16.64 -0.25 -0.62
C TRP A 111 17.07 -0.42 -2.09
N LEU A 112 17.05 0.67 -2.88
CA LEU A 112 17.60 0.69 -4.24
C LEU A 112 19.15 0.70 -4.22
N ALA A 113 19.79 1.41 -3.30
CA ALA A 113 21.25 1.44 -3.14
C ALA A 113 21.86 0.08 -2.75
N ALA A 114 21.06 -0.83 -2.20
CA ALA A 114 21.47 -2.21 -1.93
C ALA A 114 21.61 -3.08 -3.21
N LYS A 115 21.06 -2.66 -4.36
CA LYS A 115 21.06 -3.46 -5.61
C LYS A 115 22.31 -3.20 -6.45
N LYS A 116 23.25 -4.15 -6.52
CA LYS A 116 24.60 -4.01 -7.09
C LYS A 116 24.90 -5.03 -8.20
#